data_AF-A0A3D8I0F4-F1
#
_entry.id   AF-A0A3D8I0F4-F1
#
_cell.length_a   1.000
_cell.length_b   1.000
_cell.length_c   1.000
_cell.angle_alpha   90.00
_cell.angle_beta   90.00
_cell.angle_gamma   90.00
#
_symmetry.space_group_name_H-M   'P 1'
#
loop_
_entity.id
_entity.type
_entity.pdbx_description
1 polymer ?
#
loop_
_entity_poly.entity_id
_entity_poly.type
_entity_poly.pdbx_seq_one_letter_code
_entity_poly.pdbx_strand_id
1 'polypeptide(L)'
;MIDTIAQAILQNMRCIVPKICFYVSGAAQRLIALFKKDSKILQSTALIVFDNPPLSLLNQYAKNKNIELLEIDYKKLGLNLKERNIYLSNTLLNAMQRLDITHCFCFGRLLLVGELLKIYQNKIINFHPSILPLFSGNKAIDKALENKAFLLGNTAHFVDDGIDSGPIIMQSIIKSSEFRDYEDVLSLQIPMIEYIYNNIDSISIKNNIVSIKDSTSYPAFFPSILHNNTKEKKAIFIGNRLDVLDEILQSNIRLEKILILKDSYAHKNIKLENFILFDTKEILLNEIKNCNFDILISNGCPFILPVSSLKKPNQKFINIHPSLLPSLRGKHPINGAILFNKKAGASVHMMNDEVDKGEILSQVEIPLKNLSLALLYKLSFKAEAMAFKIALQNDFKATNKIKIYKESYYSRPKDIKIHINSNNKKLIRTINAFGIENIAATIITKIGEFKVLEIKKIKNKFLKKISPHYKEYEILETYEDKILFLKNDEFLELRFLNRKDISKLKSKMILWGGGY
;
A
#
# COMPACT_ATOMS: atom_id res chain seq x y z
N MET A 1 34.23 36.46 -2.97
CA MET A 1 33.46 36.30 -1.70
C MET A 1 32.16 35.54 -1.93
N ILE A 2 31.37 35.90 -2.96
CA ILE A 2 30.16 35.15 -3.35
C ILE A 2 30.49 33.74 -3.86
N ASP A 3 31.57 33.56 -4.64
CA ASP A 3 31.98 32.22 -5.12
C ASP A 3 32.50 31.30 -4.01
N THR A 4 33.09 31.87 -2.96
CA THR A 4 33.60 31.14 -1.80
C THR A 4 32.46 30.65 -0.90
N ILE A 5 31.41 31.47 -0.78
CA ILE A 5 30.18 31.10 -0.06
C ILE A 5 29.36 30.11 -0.89
N ALA A 6 29.28 30.26 -2.22
CA ALA A 6 28.63 29.31 -3.11
C ALA A 6 29.34 27.94 -3.11
N GLN A 7 30.69 27.91 -3.09
CA GLN A 7 31.44 26.66 -2.92
C GLN A 7 31.26 26.04 -1.52
N ALA A 8 31.19 26.84 -0.45
CA ALA A 8 30.89 26.33 0.90
C ALA A 8 29.45 25.80 1.03
N ILE A 9 28.49 26.44 0.35
CA ILE A 9 27.09 25.99 0.29
C ILE A 9 26.95 24.74 -0.60
N LEU A 10 27.69 24.63 -1.71
CA LEU A 10 27.76 23.42 -2.55
C LEU A 10 28.51 22.26 -1.87
N GLN A 11 29.50 22.55 -1.01
CA GLN A 11 30.12 21.54 -0.14
C GLN A 11 29.15 21.06 0.96
N ASN A 12 28.30 21.94 1.49
CA ASN A 12 27.27 21.60 2.49
C ASN A 12 25.98 21.00 1.91
N MET A 13 25.79 21.04 0.59
CA MET A 13 24.65 20.43 -0.12
C MET A 13 25.01 19.17 -0.93
N ARG A 14 26.15 18.53 -0.64
CA ARG A 14 26.33 17.14 -1.05
C ARG A 14 25.58 16.26 -0.06
N CYS A 15 24.54 15.57 -0.53
CA CYS A 15 24.13 14.32 0.11
C CYS A 15 25.36 13.41 0.08
N ILE A 16 26.11 13.34 1.19
CA ILE A 16 27.29 12.48 1.29
C ILE A 16 26.75 11.07 1.23
N VAL A 17 26.93 10.40 0.09
CA VAL A 17 26.59 8.99 -0.04
C VAL A 17 27.32 8.25 1.08
N PRO A 18 26.60 7.56 1.98
CA PRO A 18 27.22 6.97 3.16
C PRO A 18 28.21 5.90 2.72
N LYS A 19 29.45 5.98 3.22
CA LYS A 19 30.48 4.96 2.97
C LYS A 19 30.34 3.87 4.02
N ILE A 20 30.05 2.65 3.60
CA ILE A 20 29.60 1.54 4.47
C ILE A 20 30.73 0.53 4.68
N CYS A 21 30.86 0.08 5.93
CA CYS A 21 31.59 -1.13 6.31
C CYS A 21 30.61 -2.24 6.71
N PHE A 22 30.91 -3.49 6.33
CA PHE A 22 30.27 -4.65 6.93
C PHE A 22 31.25 -5.39 7.81
N TYR A 23 30.88 -5.65 9.07
CA TYR A 23 31.55 -6.64 9.90
C TYR A 23 30.71 -7.91 9.98
N VAL A 24 31.28 -9.04 9.56
CA VAL A 24 30.56 -10.30 9.43
C VAL A 24 31.25 -11.40 10.23
N SER A 25 30.50 -12.06 11.11
CA SER A 25 30.96 -13.28 11.77
C SER A 25 30.38 -14.51 11.09
N GLY A 26 31.24 -15.48 10.72
CA GLY A 26 30.84 -16.71 10.05
C GLY A 26 30.65 -16.61 8.53
N ALA A 27 29.76 -17.41 7.95
CA ALA A 27 29.72 -17.72 6.50
C ALA A 27 29.22 -16.59 5.57
N ALA A 28 28.92 -15.39 6.08
CA ALA A 28 28.49 -14.23 5.29
C ALA A 28 27.28 -14.42 4.33
N GLN A 29 26.47 -15.45 4.53
CA GLN A 29 25.33 -15.78 3.64
C GLN A 29 24.34 -14.61 3.46
N ARG A 30 24.03 -13.89 4.55
CA ARG A 30 23.14 -12.71 4.52
C ARG A 30 23.70 -11.55 3.71
N LEU A 31 25.00 -11.27 3.85
CA LEU A 31 25.67 -10.22 3.07
C LEU A 31 25.66 -10.57 1.58
N ILE A 32 25.95 -11.83 1.25
CA ILE A 32 25.87 -12.34 -0.12
C ILE A 32 24.43 -12.21 -0.67
N ALA A 33 23.42 -12.57 0.12
CA ALA A 33 22.02 -12.43 -0.29
C ALA A 33 21.62 -10.97 -0.53
N LEU A 34 22.11 -10.04 0.30
CA LEU A 34 21.95 -8.60 0.11
C LEU A 34 22.62 -8.11 -1.19
N PHE A 35 23.84 -8.57 -1.49
CA PHE A 35 24.61 -8.15 -2.67
C PHE A 35 24.07 -8.73 -3.98
N LYS A 36 23.46 -9.92 -3.96
CA LYS A 36 22.79 -10.51 -5.13
C LYS A 36 21.68 -9.62 -5.71
N LYS A 37 21.12 -8.71 -4.92
CA LYS A 37 20.10 -7.75 -5.36
C LYS A 37 20.66 -6.54 -6.14
N ASP A 38 21.99 -6.40 -6.29
CA ASP A 38 22.68 -5.24 -6.87
C ASP A 38 22.16 -3.90 -6.33
N SER A 39 22.15 -3.78 -4.99
CA SER A 39 21.56 -2.65 -4.27
C SER A 39 22.50 -1.44 -4.21
N LYS A 40 21.94 -0.25 -3.92
CA LYS A 40 22.73 0.96 -3.59
C LYS A 40 23.73 0.72 -2.46
N ILE A 41 23.38 -0.17 -1.52
CA ILE A 41 24.26 -0.57 -0.41
C ILE A 41 25.54 -1.21 -0.92
N LEU A 42 25.47 -2.11 -1.91
CA LEU A 42 26.64 -2.72 -2.52
C LEU A 42 27.58 -1.65 -3.12
N GLN A 43 27.01 -0.66 -3.80
CA GLN A 43 27.78 0.43 -4.42
C GLN A 43 28.46 1.34 -3.38
N SER A 44 27.84 1.48 -2.21
CA SER A 44 28.34 2.28 -1.09
C SER A 44 29.25 1.51 -0.14
N THR A 45 29.42 0.20 -0.32
CA THR A 45 30.27 -0.62 0.54
C THR A 45 31.73 -0.44 0.14
N ALA A 46 32.56 -0.01 1.09
CA ALA A 46 33.99 0.19 0.86
C ALA A 46 34.87 -0.83 1.60
N LEU A 47 34.35 -1.44 2.67
CA LEU A 47 35.10 -2.38 3.50
C LEU A 47 34.22 -3.55 3.94
N ILE A 48 34.77 -4.76 3.89
CA ILE A 48 34.19 -5.93 4.54
C ILE A 48 35.25 -6.56 5.44
N VAL A 49 34.97 -6.60 6.73
CA VAL A 49 35.79 -7.27 7.74
C VAL A 49 35.12 -8.59 8.12
N PHE A 50 35.88 -9.68 8.12
CA PHE A 50 35.34 -11.00 8.43
C PHE A 50 36.29 -11.81 9.30
N ASP A 51 35.71 -12.64 10.17
CA ASP A 51 36.45 -13.46 11.14
C ASP A 51 36.68 -14.91 10.70
N ASN A 52 36.19 -15.27 9.51
CA ASN A 52 36.26 -16.61 8.93
C ASN A 52 36.27 -16.47 7.39
N PRO A 53 37.10 -17.24 6.66
CA PRO A 53 37.41 -16.97 5.25
C PRO A 53 36.18 -16.89 4.35
N PRO A 54 36.22 -16.02 3.33
CA PRO A 54 35.05 -15.67 2.54
C PRO A 54 34.73 -16.77 1.53
N LEU A 55 33.43 -16.96 1.26
CA LEU A 55 32.97 -17.76 0.12
C LEU A 55 33.49 -17.13 -1.19
N SER A 56 33.83 -17.96 -2.18
CA SER A 56 34.35 -17.52 -3.50
C SER A 56 33.55 -16.38 -4.14
N LEU A 57 32.24 -16.35 -3.89
CA LEU A 57 31.32 -15.33 -4.40
C LEU A 57 31.52 -13.94 -3.77
N LEU A 58 31.91 -13.84 -2.50
CA LEU A 58 32.17 -12.53 -1.85
C LEU A 58 33.43 -11.87 -2.42
N ASN A 59 34.47 -12.68 -2.71
CA ASN A 59 35.68 -12.21 -3.39
C ASN A 59 35.37 -11.65 -4.78
N GLN A 60 34.43 -12.26 -5.50
CA GLN A 60 33.99 -11.76 -6.80
C GLN A 60 33.31 -10.39 -6.68
N TYR A 61 32.39 -10.20 -5.72
CA TYR A 61 31.76 -8.90 -5.48
C TYR A 61 32.79 -7.84 -5.10
N ALA A 62 33.71 -8.19 -4.20
CA ALA A 62 34.73 -7.26 -3.74
C ALA A 62 35.63 -6.79 -4.88
N LYS A 63 36.08 -7.71 -5.74
CA LYS A 63 36.87 -7.37 -6.93
C LYS A 63 36.08 -6.51 -7.91
N ASN A 64 34.83 -6.86 -8.20
CA ASN A 64 34.01 -6.16 -9.20
C ASN A 64 33.60 -4.74 -8.77
N LYS A 65 33.47 -4.49 -7.47
CA LYS A 65 33.00 -3.21 -6.91
C LYS A 65 34.09 -2.46 -6.16
N ASN A 66 35.35 -2.92 -6.25
CA ASN A 66 36.51 -2.33 -5.57
C ASN A 66 36.32 -2.19 -4.04
N ILE A 67 35.78 -3.24 -3.41
CA ILE A 67 35.57 -3.31 -1.96
C ILE A 67 36.81 -3.91 -1.31
N GLU A 68 37.32 -3.27 -0.26
CA GLU A 68 38.44 -3.84 0.48
C GLU A 68 37.98 -4.99 1.37
N LEU A 69 38.72 -6.09 1.34
CA LEU A 69 38.49 -7.27 2.17
C LEU A 69 39.55 -7.37 3.25
N LEU A 70 39.13 -7.46 4.51
CA LEU A 70 40.03 -7.61 5.65
C LEU A 70 39.65 -8.86 6.45
N GLU A 71 40.51 -9.87 6.37
CA GLU A 71 40.40 -11.09 7.16
C GLU A 71 41.01 -10.90 8.54
N ILE A 72 40.31 -11.36 9.57
CA ILE A 72 40.80 -11.43 10.94
C ILE A 72 40.68 -12.87 11.39
N ASP A 73 41.80 -13.60 11.51
CA ASP A 73 41.78 -14.97 12.04
C ASP A 73 41.63 -14.97 13.57
N TYR A 74 40.44 -14.59 14.03
CA TYR A 74 40.11 -14.35 15.43
C TYR A 74 40.41 -15.55 16.34
N LYS A 75 40.35 -16.78 15.79
CA LYS A 75 40.63 -18.00 16.55
C LYS A 75 42.11 -18.28 16.71
N LYS A 76 42.96 -17.93 15.74
CA LYS A 76 44.40 -18.20 15.74
C LYS A 76 45.26 -17.12 16.40
N LEU A 77 44.67 -16.04 16.92
CA LEU A 77 45.41 -14.95 17.55
C LEU A 77 46.23 -15.34 18.80
N GLY A 78 46.03 -16.52 19.40
CA GLY A 78 46.76 -16.94 20.61
C GLY A 78 46.46 -16.11 21.87
N LEU A 79 45.58 -15.11 21.77
CA LEU A 79 45.19 -14.18 22.83
C LEU A 79 44.05 -14.73 23.69
N ASN A 80 43.78 -14.14 24.86
CA ASN A 80 42.56 -14.40 25.62
C ASN A 80 41.34 -13.66 25.02
N LEU A 81 40.11 -13.98 25.47
CA LEU A 81 38.88 -13.42 24.87
C LEU A 81 38.82 -11.89 24.90
N LYS A 82 39.25 -11.27 26.01
CA LYS A 82 39.24 -9.82 26.17
C LYS A 82 40.21 -9.16 25.20
N GLU A 83 41.43 -9.68 25.12
CA GLU A 83 42.45 -9.22 24.19
C GLU A 83 42.03 -9.38 22.73
N ARG A 84 41.37 -10.49 22.38
CA ARG A 84 40.84 -10.69 21.02
C ARG A 84 39.75 -9.68 20.65
N ASN A 85 38.84 -9.35 21.57
CA ASN A 85 37.82 -8.33 21.33
C ASN A 85 38.45 -6.94 21.14
N ILE A 86 39.47 -6.60 21.93
CA ILE A 86 40.24 -5.36 21.77
C ILE A 86 40.95 -5.35 20.41
N TYR A 87 41.63 -6.43 20.05
CA TYR A 87 42.32 -6.56 18.76
C TYR A 87 41.36 -6.38 17.58
N LEU A 88 40.23 -7.10 17.58
CA LEU A 88 39.19 -6.97 16.55
C LEU A 88 38.70 -5.51 16.43
N SER A 89 38.41 -4.88 17.56
CA SER A 89 37.87 -3.51 17.59
C SER A 89 38.87 -2.48 17.11
N ASN A 90 40.16 -2.61 17.49
CA ASN A 90 41.23 -1.72 17.03
C ASN A 90 41.52 -1.91 15.53
N THR A 91 41.53 -3.15 15.05
CA THR A 91 41.68 -3.43 13.62
C THR A 91 40.53 -2.83 12.81
N LEU A 92 39.29 -3.00 13.28
CA LEU A 92 38.11 -2.41 12.65
C LEU A 92 38.17 -0.88 12.66
N LEU A 93 38.55 -0.26 13.78
CA LEU A 93 38.72 1.19 13.92
C LEU A 93 39.74 1.74 12.90
N ASN A 94 40.93 1.16 12.87
CA ASN A 94 42.01 1.60 11.99
C ASN A 94 41.61 1.50 10.50
N ALA A 95 40.96 0.39 10.11
CA ALA A 95 40.50 0.20 8.74
C ALA A 95 39.35 1.17 8.38
N MET A 96 38.41 1.38 9.31
CA MET A 96 37.29 2.30 9.11
C MET A 96 37.74 3.76 8.98
N GLN A 97 38.71 4.20 9.78
CA GLN A 97 39.28 5.54 9.68
C GLN A 97 40.06 5.74 8.38
N ARG A 98 40.93 4.79 8.00
CA ARG A 98 41.71 4.88 6.76
C ARG A 98 40.83 5.00 5.51
N LEU A 99 39.66 4.38 5.53
CA LEU A 99 38.72 4.39 4.42
C LEU A 99 37.61 5.42 4.58
N ASP A 100 37.66 6.33 5.55
CA ASP A 100 36.60 7.33 5.81
C ASP A 100 35.20 6.70 5.88
N ILE A 101 35.10 5.53 6.52
CA ILE A 101 33.82 4.85 6.69
C ILE A 101 32.91 5.72 7.56
N THR A 102 31.66 5.84 7.15
CA THR A 102 30.63 6.61 7.86
C THR A 102 29.83 5.74 8.82
N HIS A 103 29.47 4.52 8.40
CA HIS A 103 28.61 3.61 9.16
C HIS A 103 29.09 2.16 8.99
N CYS A 104 28.86 1.35 10.02
CA CYS A 104 29.18 -0.07 10.04
C CYS A 104 27.92 -0.91 10.31
N PHE A 105 27.65 -1.89 9.47
CA PHE A 105 26.59 -2.88 9.67
C PHE A 105 27.21 -4.20 10.13
N CYS A 106 26.74 -4.70 11.27
CA CYS A 106 27.29 -5.88 11.92
C CYS A 106 26.32 -7.07 11.84
N PHE A 107 26.88 -8.21 11.44
CA PHE A 107 26.30 -9.54 11.60
C PHE A 107 27.20 -10.37 12.54
N GLY A 108 27.57 -9.78 13.67
CA GLY A 108 28.61 -10.27 14.55
C GLY A 108 28.05 -11.11 15.71
N ARG A 109 28.83 -12.10 16.15
CA ARG A 109 28.63 -12.79 17.45
C ARG A 109 29.67 -12.38 18.49
N LEU A 110 30.63 -11.56 18.07
CA LEU A 110 31.76 -11.11 18.87
C LEU A 110 31.50 -9.69 19.36
N LEU A 111 32.00 -9.40 20.57
CA LEU A 111 31.79 -8.12 21.21
C LEU A 111 32.80 -7.10 20.66
N LEU A 112 32.29 -5.95 20.22
CA LEU A 112 33.08 -4.77 19.89
C LEU A 112 33.27 -3.93 21.15
N VAL A 113 34.46 -3.39 21.37
CA VAL A 113 34.85 -2.69 22.61
C VAL A 113 35.81 -1.54 22.35
N GLY A 114 36.04 -0.71 23.37
CA GLY A 114 37.12 0.28 23.36
C GLY A 114 36.80 1.55 22.56
N GLU A 115 37.84 2.19 22.01
CA GLU A 115 37.74 3.51 21.37
C GLU A 115 36.85 3.51 20.12
N LEU A 116 36.73 2.37 19.43
CA LEU A 116 35.83 2.18 18.31
C LEU A 116 34.42 2.67 18.62
N LEU A 117 33.86 2.28 19.76
CA LEU A 117 32.49 2.60 20.16
C LEU A 117 32.31 4.08 20.52
N LYS A 118 33.39 4.76 20.95
CA LYS A 118 33.39 6.19 21.26
C LYS A 118 33.44 7.02 19.98
N ILE A 119 34.34 6.67 19.06
CA ILE A 119 34.55 7.41 17.79
C ILE A 119 33.37 7.19 16.83
N TYR A 120 32.85 5.96 16.79
CA TYR A 120 31.70 5.57 15.96
C TYR A 120 30.40 5.42 16.76
N GLN A 121 30.25 6.23 17.81
CA GLN A 121 29.02 6.26 18.59
C GLN A 121 27.82 6.51 17.67
N ASN A 122 26.78 5.68 17.80
CA ASN A 122 25.56 5.72 16.97
C ASN A 122 25.81 5.55 15.46
N LYS A 123 26.92 4.92 15.06
CA LYS A 123 27.25 4.63 13.65
C LYS A 123 27.47 3.14 13.37
N ILE A 124 27.56 2.33 14.41
CA ILE A 124 27.68 0.87 14.31
C ILE A 124 26.31 0.27 14.65
N ILE A 125 25.73 -0.45 13.70
CA ILE A 125 24.39 -1.03 13.80
C ILE A 125 24.50 -2.54 13.73
N ASN A 126 24.01 -3.22 14.75
CA ASN A 126 23.97 -4.68 14.81
C ASN A 126 22.56 -5.20 14.51
N PHE A 127 22.49 -6.33 13.79
CA PHE A 127 21.26 -7.03 13.47
C PHE A 127 21.17 -8.32 14.30
N HIS A 128 20.65 -8.19 15.51
CA HIS A 128 20.52 -9.29 16.46
C HIS A 128 19.32 -10.19 16.12
N PRO A 129 19.48 -11.53 16.06
CA PRO A 129 18.42 -12.46 15.67
C PRO A 129 17.45 -12.79 16.82
N SER A 130 16.91 -11.76 17.46
CA SER A 130 15.82 -11.86 18.45
C SER A 130 15.17 -10.49 18.68
N ILE A 131 13.99 -10.51 19.30
CA ILE A 131 13.31 -9.33 19.83
C ILE A 131 13.99 -8.96 21.17
N LEU A 132 14.83 -7.93 21.15
CA LEU A 132 15.42 -7.37 22.37
C LEU A 132 14.36 -6.56 23.16
N PRO A 133 14.45 -6.52 24.50
CA PRO A 133 15.49 -7.15 25.34
C PRO A 133 15.21 -8.62 25.73
N LEU A 134 14.21 -9.28 25.13
CA LEU A 134 13.72 -10.59 25.62
C LEU A 134 14.77 -11.70 25.56
N PHE A 135 15.49 -11.83 24.44
CA PHE A 135 16.56 -12.83 24.32
C PHE A 135 17.83 -12.21 23.74
N SER A 136 18.76 -11.80 24.62
CA SER A 136 20.07 -11.27 24.27
C SER A 136 21.16 -12.35 24.18
N GLY A 137 22.29 -11.98 23.57
CA GLY A 137 23.49 -12.81 23.44
C GLY A 137 23.34 -13.98 22.48
N ASN A 138 24.29 -14.92 22.55
CA ASN A 138 24.34 -16.04 21.60
C ASN A 138 23.12 -16.96 21.67
N LYS A 139 22.85 -17.65 20.55
CA LYS A 139 21.75 -18.62 20.38
C LYS A 139 20.36 -18.05 20.70
N ALA A 140 20.13 -16.80 20.32
CA ALA A 140 18.91 -16.07 20.68
C ALA A 140 17.62 -16.70 20.11
N ILE A 141 17.66 -17.22 18.88
CA ILE A 141 16.55 -17.97 18.28
C ILE A 141 16.24 -19.22 19.09
N ASP A 142 17.27 -20.00 19.46
CA ASP A 142 17.12 -21.24 20.25
C ASP A 142 16.49 -20.94 21.61
N LYS A 143 17.00 -19.92 22.30
CA LYS A 143 16.44 -19.46 23.58
C LYS A 143 14.96 -19.10 23.45
N ALA A 144 14.57 -18.42 22.38
CA ALA A 144 13.18 -18.04 22.15
C ALA A 144 12.27 -19.27 21.91
N LEU A 145 12.75 -20.25 21.14
CA LEU A 145 12.03 -21.51 20.89
C LEU A 145 11.91 -22.37 22.15
N GLU A 146 13.00 -22.51 22.92
CA GLU A 146 13.03 -23.24 24.20
C GLU A 146 12.05 -22.63 25.22
N ASN A 147 11.93 -21.30 25.24
CA ASN A 147 10.96 -20.58 26.08
C ASN A 147 9.54 -20.56 25.50
N LYS A 148 9.27 -21.26 24.40
CA LYS A 148 7.97 -21.29 23.70
C LYS A 148 7.42 -19.89 23.42
N ALA A 149 8.30 -18.96 23.04
CA ALA A 149 7.92 -17.59 22.73
C ALA A 149 6.82 -17.59 21.65
N PHE A 150 5.84 -16.71 21.77
CA PHE A 150 4.79 -16.55 20.75
C PHE A 150 5.33 -15.93 19.45
N LEU A 151 6.35 -15.06 19.59
CA LEU A 151 6.99 -14.34 18.50
C LEU A 151 8.49 -14.65 18.45
N LEU A 152 9.00 -14.77 17.23
CA LEU A 152 10.42 -14.70 16.90
C LEU A 152 10.66 -13.42 16.11
N GLY A 153 11.92 -13.02 15.93
CA GLY A 153 12.20 -11.79 15.21
C GLY A 153 13.65 -11.37 15.23
N ASN A 154 13.89 -10.13 14.81
CA ASN A 154 15.20 -9.51 14.85
C ASN A 154 15.10 -8.10 15.41
N THR A 155 16.22 -7.61 15.95
CA THR A 155 16.38 -6.23 16.38
C THR A 155 17.56 -5.60 15.67
N ALA A 156 17.35 -4.46 15.03
CA ALA A 156 18.41 -3.56 14.62
C ALA A 156 18.59 -2.51 15.71
N HIS A 157 19.80 -2.41 16.25
CA HIS A 157 20.13 -1.47 17.32
C HIS A 157 21.53 -0.90 17.13
N PHE A 158 21.78 0.27 17.68
CA PHE A 158 23.13 0.81 17.77
C PHE A 158 23.97 -0.01 18.75
N VAL A 159 25.24 -0.25 18.43
CA VAL A 159 26.17 -0.95 19.33
C VAL A 159 26.71 0.04 20.36
N ASP A 160 26.63 -0.36 21.63
CA ASP A 160 27.18 0.33 22.79
C ASP A 160 28.15 -0.60 23.56
N ASP A 161 28.58 -0.19 24.75
CA ASP A 161 29.52 -0.91 25.59
C ASP A 161 28.90 -2.12 26.33
N GLY A 162 27.57 -2.23 26.33
CA GLY A 162 26.85 -3.39 26.85
C GLY A 162 26.60 -4.49 25.81
N ILE A 163 25.91 -5.54 26.24
CA ILE A 163 25.53 -6.67 25.37
C ILE A 163 24.11 -6.44 24.90
N ASP A 164 23.96 -6.11 23.61
CA ASP A 164 22.67 -5.91 22.95
C ASP A 164 21.79 -4.85 23.66
N SER A 165 22.40 -3.82 24.26
CA SER A 165 21.71 -2.82 25.10
C SER A 165 21.51 -1.46 24.44
N GLY A 166 22.18 -1.20 23.33
CA GLY A 166 22.12 0.11 22.70
C GLY A 166 20.74 0.46 22.11
N PRO A 167 20.53 1.74 21.77
CA PRO A 167 19.23 2.23 21.31
C PRO A 167 18.68 1.44 20.12
N ILE A 168 17.46 0.93 20.27
CA ILE A 168 16.77 0.13 19.26
C ILE A 168 16.27 1.04 18.13
N ILE A 169 16.66 0.71 16.90
CA ILE A 169 16.23 1.41 15.68
C ILE A 169 14.88 0.82 15.22
N MET A 170 14.81 -0.50 15.09
CA MET A 170 13.60 -1.20 14.65
C MET A 170 13.65 -2.70 14.97
N GLN A 171 12.48 -3.34 14.92
CA GLN A 171 12.32 -4.78 15.09
C GLN A 171 11.43 -5.37 14.00
N SER A 172 11.78 -6.57 13.55
CA SER A 172 10.94 -7.43 12.69
C SER A 172 10.44 -8.61 13.50
N ILE A 173 9.23 -9.08 13.20
CA ILE A 173 8.61 -10.21 13.91
C ILE A 173 7.99 -11.23 12.97
N ILE A 174 7.98 -12.49 13.39
CA ILE A 174 7.20 -13.59 12.81
C ILE A 174 6.55 -14.36 13.95
N LYS A 175 5.45 -15.07 13.65
CA LYS A 175 4.88 -15.99 14.63
C LYS A 175 5.75 -17.23 14.73
N SER A 176 5.93 -17.75 15.93
CA SER A 176 6.67 -19.02 16.11
C SER A 176 6.01 -20.19 15.38
N SER A 177 4.69 -20.13 15.11
CA SER A 177 3.98 -21.11 14.27
C SER A 177 4.40 -21.11 12.80
N GLU A 178 5.09 -20.07 12.34
CA GLU A 178 5.57 -19.92 10.95
C GLU A 178 7.05 -20.30 10.82
N PHE A 179 7.72 -20.61 11.93
CA PHE A 179 9.13 -20.99 11.96
C PHE A 179 9.35 -22.41 11.45
N ARG A 180 10.15 -22.56 10.39
CA ARG A 180 10.59 -23.88 9.88
C ARG A 180 12.08 -24.06 10.07
N ASP A 181 12.85 -23.01 9.83
CA ASP A 181 14.29 -22.97 10.00
C ASP A 181 14.79 -21.57 10.40
N TYR A 182 16.09 -21.44 10.69
CA TYR A 182 16.69 -20.16 11.07
C TYR A 182 16.56 -19.08 9.99
N GLU A 183 16.52 -19.44 8.71
CA GLU A 183 16.48 -18.47 7.61
C GLU A 183 15.15 -17.71 7.58
N ASP A 184 14.05 -18.33 8.04
CA ASP A 184 12.76 -17.66 8.23
C ASP A 184 12.87 -16.42 9.15
N VAL A 185 13.80 -16.44 10.12
CA VAL A 185 14.10 -15.30 10.99
C VAL A 185 15.22 -14.45 10.40
N LEU A 186 16.35 -15.07 10.02
CA LEU A 186 17.56 -14.35 9.63
C LEU A 186 17.40 -13.52 8.35
N SER A 187 16.61 -13.99 7.39
CA SER A 187 16.36 -13.29 6.12
C SER A 187 15.67 -11.94 6.30
N LEU A 188 14.91 -11.75 7.39
CA LEU A 188 14.19 -10.51 7.71
C LEU A 188 15.14 -9.35 8.03
N GLN A 189 16.43 -9.62 8.29
CA GLN A 189 17.44 -8.59 8.50
C GLN A 189 17.73 -7.80 7.21
N ILE A 190 17.61 -8.42 6.03
CA ILE A 190 17.89 -7.79 4.73
C ILE A 190 17.01 -6.55 4.49
N PRO A 191 15.67 -6.63 4.56
CA PRO A 191 14.84 -5.44 4.39
C PRO A 191 15.02 -4.40 5.50
N MET A 192 15.38 -4.81 6.72
CA MET A 192 15.73 -3.86 7.80
C MET A 192 16.96 -3.04 7.41
N ILE A 193 18.00 -3.67 6.86
CA ILE A 193 19.20 -3.00 6.37
C ILE A 193 18.85 -2.02 5.25
N GLU A 194 18.06 -2.44 4.27
CA GLU A 194 17.62 -1.60 3.15
C GLU A 194 16.87 -0.35 3.64
N TYR A 195 15.97 -0.53 4.61
CA TYR A 195 15.24 0.58 5.20
C TYR A 195 16.16 1.53 5.97
N ILE A 196 17.02 1.00 6.84
CA ILE A 196 17.96 1.81 7.64
C ILE A 196 18.89 2.59 6.72
N TYR A 197 19.46 1.94 5.71
CA TYR A 197 20.35 2.58 4.75
C TYR A 197 19.68 3.74 4.01
N ASN A 198 18.45 3.54 3.52
CA ASN A 198 17.73 4.57 2.77
C ASN A 198 17.30 5.77 3.63
N ASN A 199 17.24 5.60 4.95
CA ASN A 199 16.80 6.63 5.89
C ASN A 199 17.92 7.06 6.84
N ILE A 200 19.17 6.68 6.58
CA ILE A 200 20.26 6.77 7.56
C ILE A 200 20.49 8.21 8.05
N ASP A 201 20.39 9.18 7.14
CA ASP A 201 20.55 10.61 7.42
C ASP A 201 19.34 11.21 8.18
N SER A 202 18.23 10.47 8.24
CA SER A 202 17.00 10.86 8.93
C SER A 202 16.87 10.25 10.33
N ILE A 203 17.82 9.39 10.73
CA ILE A 203 17.84 8.78 12.06
C ILE A 203 18.38 9.79 13.08
N SER A 204 17.62 10.02 14.13
CA SER A 204 18.01 10.85 15.27
C SER A 204 17.74 10.11 16.57
N ILE A 205 18.55 10.41 17.59
CA ILE A 205 18.45 9.75 18.90
C ILE A 205 18.28 10.82 19.97
N LYS A 206 17.25 10.67 20.79
CA LYS A 206 17.00 11.55 21.94
C LYS A 206 16.57 10.70 23.13
N ASN A 207 17.25 10.85 24.27
CA ASN A 207 16.97 10.10 25.49
C ASN A 207 16.89 8.57 25.27
N ASN A 208 17.86 8.01 24.52
CA ASN A 208 17.90 6.60 24.13
C ASN A 208 16.72 6.11 23.25
N ILE A 209 15.90 7.03 22.74
CA ILE A 209 14.82 6.74 21.79
C ILE A 209 15.29 7.14 20.39
N VAL A 210 15.22 6.21 19.46
CA VAL A 210 15.53 6.44 18.05
C VAL A 210 14.26 6.90 17.31
N SER A 211 14.37 7.95 16.51
CA SER A 211 13.30 8.44 15.64
C SER A 211 13.82 8.66 14.22
N ILE A 212 13.00 8.31 13.23
CA ILE A 212 13.32 8.45 11.81
C ILE A 212 12.41 9.52 11.23
N LYS A 213 12.98 10.66 10.82
CA LYS A 213 12.24 11.81 10.28
C LYS A 213 11.41 11.41 9.05
N ASP A 214 10.20 11.96 8.95
CA ASP A 214 9.24 11.71 7.85
C ASP A 214 8.75 10.26 7.69
N SER A 215 9.11 9.37 8.62
CA SER A 215 8.45 8.08 8.75
C SER A 215 7.07 8.28 9.38
N THR A 216 6.01 7.80 8.72
CA THR A 216 4.67 7.67 9.33
C THR A 216 4.61 6.57 10.41
N SER A 217 5.78 6.02 10.77
CA SER A 217 5.96 4.86 11.64
C SER A 217 6.92 5.24 12.77
N TYR A 218 6.37 5.52 13.95
CA TYR A 218 7.16 5.57 15.20
C TYR A 218 8.02 4.29 15.33
N PRO A 219 9.14 4.28 16.09
CA PRO A 219 9.94 3.08 16.24
C PRO A 219 9.09 1.95 16.84
N ALA A 220 9.43 0.73 16.47
CA ALA A 220 8.94 -0.55 16.98
C ALA A 220 7.77 -1.19 16.22
N PHE A 221 8.09 -2.36 15.64
CA PHE A 221 7.28 -3.29 14.86
C PHE A 221 7.06 -2.92 13.41
N PHE A 222 7.93 -3.47 12.55
CA PHE A 222 7.63 -3.74 11.15
C PHE A 222 6.78 -5.02 11.06
N PRO A 223 5.45 -4.97 10.84
CA PRO A 223 4.63 -6.17 10.70
C PRO A 223 4.46 -6.59 9.22
N SER A 224 5.17 -5.97 8.27
CA SER A 224 4.72 -5.98 6.86
C SER A 224 5.77 -6.39 5.84
N ILE A 225 6.67 -7.32 6.17
CA ILE A 225 7.35 -8.13 5.15
C ILE A 225 7.31 -9.60 5.60
N LEU A 226 6.10 -10.05 5.94
CA LEU A 226 5.78 -11.47 5.90
C LEU A 226 5.39 -11.79 4.45
N HIS A 227 6.11 -12.77 3.90
CA HIS A 227 6.06 -13.28 2.53
C HIS A 227 6.77 -12.43 1.46
N ASN A 228 8.01 -12.81 1.14
CA ASN A 228 8.23 -13.55 -0.11
C ASN A 228 9.71 -13.93 -0.27
N ASN A 229 10.00 -15.21 0.00
CA ASN A 229 11.08 -15.94 -0.67
C ASN A 229 10.69 -16.28 -2.13
N THR A 230 9.86 -15.45 -2.77
CA THR A 230 9.40 -15.66 -4.15
C THR A 230 10.19 -14.73 -5.06
N LYS A 231 10.71 -15.30 -6.15
CA LYS A 231 11.19 -14.56 -7.32
C LYS A 231 10.39 -13.26 -7.50
N GLU A 232 11.09 -12.14 -7.66
CA GLU A 232 10.51 -10.84 -8.04
C GLU A 232 9.50 -11.06 -9.18
N LYS A 233 8.22 -10.79 -8.94
CA LYS A 233 7.17 -11.02 -9.93
C LYS A 233 7.12 -9.85 -10.90
N LYS A 234 7.22 -10.14 -12.18
CA LYS A 234 7.04 -9.16 -13.24
C LYS A 234 5.56 -8.96 -13.50
N ALA A 235 5.12 -7.72 -13.57
CA ALA A 235 3.72 -7.39 -13.82
C ALA A 235 3.52 -6.36 -14.91
N ILE A 236 2.35 -6.41 -15.52
CA ILE A 236 1.79 -5.28 -16.26
C ILE A 236 0.54 -4.78 -15.54
N PHE A 237 0.40 -3.46 -15.45
CA PHE A 237 -0.80 -2.82 -14.93
C PHE A 237 -1.59 -2.19 -16.06
N ILE A 238 -2.91 -2.41 -16.08
CA ILE A 238 -3.83 -1.81 -17.05
C ILE A 238 -4.97 -1.14 -16.30
N GLY A 239 -5.15 0.16 -16.52
CA GLY A 239 -6.43 0.80 -16.24
C GLY A 239 -6.33 2.19 -15.62
N ASN A 240 -7.33 2.51 -14.80
CA ASN A 240 -7.71 3.89 -14.48
C ASN A 240 -7.80 4.17 -12.98
N ARG A 241 -7.10 3.38 -12.15
CA ARG A 241 -7.19 3.41 -10.69
C ARG A 241 -5.81 3.58 -10.09
N LEU A 242 -5.49 4.82 -9.72
CA LEU A 242 -4.18 5.20 -9.21
C LEU A 242 -3.92 4.64 -7.81
N ASP A 243 -4.93 4.54 -6.93
CA ASP A 243 -4.75 3.94 -5.59
C ASP A 243 -4.22 2.50 -5.64
N VAL A 244 -4.65 1.70 -6.64
CA VAL A 244 -4.13 0.35 -6.85
C VAL A 244 -2.73 0.38 -7.43
N LEU A 245 -2.45 1.28 -8.39
CA LEU A 245 -1.12 1.45 -8.94
C LEU A 245 -0.10 1.82 -7.85
N ASP A 246 -0.46 2.74 -6.95
CA ASP A 246 0.36 3.12 -5.80
C ASP A 246 0.66 1.92 -4.89
N GLU A 247 -0.33 1.06 -4.62
CA GLU A 247 -0.14 -0.16 -3.83
C GLU A 247 0.78 -1.17 -4.55
N ILE A 248 0.73 -1.26 -5.89
CA ILE A 248 1.68 -2.09 -6.67
C ILE A 248 3.09 -1.53 -6.55
N LEU A 249 3.29 -0.21 -6.70
CA LEU A 249 4.61 0.45 -6.62
C LEU A 249 5.25 0.32 -5.24
N GLN A 250 4.44 0.21 -4.18
CA GLN A 250 4.90 0.00 -2.81
C GLN A 250 5.15 -1.48 -2.48
N SER A 251 4.93 -2.39 -3.43
CA SER A 251 5.07 -3.84 -3.25
C SER A 251 6.36 -4.40 -3.83
N ASN A 252 6.54 -5.72 -3.71
CA ASN A 252 7.63 -6.48 -4.33
C ASN A 252 7.35 -6.90 -5.79
N ILE A 253 6.36 -6.29 -6.43
CA ILE A 253 6.06 -6.50 -7.85
C ILE A 253 6.87 -5.51 -8.68
N ARG A 254 7.60 -6.04 -9.67
CA ARG A 254 8.28 -5.24 -10.69
C ARG A 254 7.33 -4.95 -11.84
N LEU A 255 6.96 -3.69 -12.02
CA LEU A 255 6.14 -3.27 -13.15
C LEU A 255 6.98 -3.14 -14.43
N GLU A 256 6.67 -3.96 -15.43
CA GLU A 256 7.28 -3.91 -16.76
C GLU A 256 6.57 -2.90 -17.66
N LYS A 257 5.23 -2.77 -17.52
CA LYS A 257 4.45 -1.76 -18.25
C LYS A 257 3.29 -1.23 -17.40
N ILE A 258 3.02 0.06 -17.58
CA ILE A 258 1.84 0.76 -17.07
C ILE A 258 1.04 1.22 -18.28
N LEU A 259 -0.13 0.63 -18.50
CA LEU A 259 -0.96 0.84 -19.68
C LEU A 259 -2.20 1.65 -19.29
N ILE A 260 -2.30 2.87 -19.80
CA ILE A 260 -3.34 3.84 -19.43
C ILE A 260 -4.15 4.25 -20.65
N LEU A 261 -5.48 4.28 -20.48
CA LEU A 261 -6.38 4.77 -21.52
C LEU A 261 -6.17 6.27 -21.73
N LYS A 262 -6.02 6.69 -22.99
CA LYS A 262 -5.94 8.10 -23.38
C LYS A 262 -7.16 8.88 -22.87
N ASP A 263 -6.93 10.13 -22.48
CA ASP A 263 -7.92 11.07 -21.91
C ASP A 263 -8.70 10.62 -20.66
N SER A 264 -8.29 9.50 -20.06
CA SER A 264 -8.86 8.96 -18.83
C SER A 264 -8.47 9.77 -17.58
N TYR A 265 -9.07 9.43 -16.44
CA TYR A 265 -8.73 10.03 -15.16
C TYR A 265 -7.25 9.79 -14.82
N ALA A 266 -6.76 8.56 -15.00
CA ALA A 266 -5.37 8.20 -14.73
C ALA A 266 -4.41 8.96 -15.64
N HIS A 267 -4.71 9.11 -16.94
CA HIS A 267 -3.88 9.91 -17.85
C HIS A 267 -3.72 11.35 -17.35
N LYS A 268 -4.79 11.95 -16.83
CA LYS A 268 -4.80 13.34 -16.34
C LYS A 268 -4.15 13.53 -14.97
N ASN A 269 -3.93 12.47 -14.19
CA ASN A 269 -3.56 12.56 -12.77
C ASN A 269 -2.34 11.71 -12.39
N ILE A 270 -1.83 10.86 -13.28
CA ILE A 270 -0.64 10.08 -13.02
C ILE A 270 0.58 11.00 -12.94
N LYS A 271 1.45 10.74 -11.95
CA LYS A 271 2.69 11.51 -11.71
C LYS A 271 3.96 10.80 -12.22
N LEU A 272 3.82 9.58 -12.70
CA LEU A 272 4.93 8.80 -13.25
C LEU A 272 5.21 9.23 -14.68
N GLU A 273 6.48 9.23 -15.06
CA GLU A 273 6.90 9.57 -16.43
C GLU A 273 6.84 8.36 -17.38
N ASN A 274 7.02 7.14 -16.86
CA ASN A 274 7.09 5.91 -17.65
C ASN A 274 5.74 5.16 -17.69
N PHE A 275 4.84 5.59 -18.57
CA PHE A 275 3.60 4.86 -18.90
C PHE A 275 3.33 4.89 -20.40
N ILE A 276 2.54 3.93 -20.87
CA ILE A 276 2.15 3.79 -22.27
C ILE A 276 0.67 4.10 -22.39
N LEU A 277 0.35 5.00 -23.32
CA LEU A 277 -1.03 5.33 -23.65
C LEU A 277 -1.58 4.38 -24.72
N PHE A 278 -2.83 3.98 -24.53
CA PHE A 278 -3.62 3.31 -25.57
C PHE A 278 -4.97 4.00 -25.73
N ASP A 279 -5.51 4.00 -26.94
CA ASP A 279 -6.85 4.50 -27.26
C ASP A 279 -7.73 3.43 -27.93
N THR A 280 -7.13 2.39 -28.50
CA THR A 280 -7.84 1.25 -29.10
C THR A 280 -7.53 -0.07 -28.39
N LYS A 281 -8.45 -1.04 -28.53
CA LYS A 281 -8.26 -2.41 -28.03
C LYS A 281 -7.06 -3.08 -28.72
N GLU A 282 -6.84 -2.80 -29.99
CA GLU A 282 -5.73 -3.39 -30.77
C GLU A 282 -4.37 -3.00 -30.21
N ILE A 283 -4.15 -1.70 -29.95
CA ILE A 283 -2.90 -1.20 -29.33
C ILE A 283 -2.70 -1.85 -27.96
N LEU A 284 -3.75 -1.91 -27.13
CA LEU A 284 -3.68 -2.56 -25.82
C LEU A 284 -3.25 -4.03 -25.93
N LEU A 285 -3.85 -4.79 -26.86
CA LEU A 285 -3.51 -6.20 -27.05
C LEU A 285 -2.08 -6.39 -27.56
N ASN A 286 -1.59 -5.50 -28.43
CA ASN A 286 -0.22 -5.55 -28.92
C ASN A 286 0.79 -5.32 -27.78
N GLU A 287 0.52 -4.33 -26.92
CA GLU A 287 1.37 -4.05 -25.75
C GLU A 287 1.46 -5.21 -24.77
N ILE A 288 0.34 -5.90 -24.54
CA ILE A 288 0.28 -7.10 -23.70
C ILE A 288 1.10 -8.23 -24.32
N LYS A 289 0.91 -8.52 -25.62
CA LYS A 289 1.60 -9.61 -26.33
C LYS A 289 3.12 -9.44 -26.36
N ASN A 290 3.57 -8.20 -26.49
CA ASN A 290 4.99 -7.83 -26.60
C ASN A 290 5.67 -7.58 -25.24
N CYS A 291 5.07 -8.03 -24.13
CA CYS A 291 5.64 -7.88 -22.80
C CYS A 291 5.86 -9.25 -22.14
N ASN A 292 6.97 -9.40 -21.44
CA ASN A 292 7.24 -10.57 -20.61
C ASN A 292 6.84 -10.27 -19.16
N PHE A 293 5.83 -10.96 -18.65
CA PHE A 293 5.29 -10.75 -17.31
C PHE A 293 4.77 -12.05 -16.71
N ASP A 294 4.73 -12.11 -15.38
CA ASP A 294 4.13 -13.21 -14.60
C ASP A 294 2.67 -12.92 -14.27
N ILE A 295 2.31 -11.64 -14.06
CA ILE A 295 0.95 -11.23 -13.71
C ILE A 295 0.46 -10.01 -14.51
N LEU A 296 -0.76 -10.09 -15.04
CA LEU A 296 -1.51 -8.96 -15.56
C LEU A 296 -2.51 -8.50 -14.51
N ILE A 297 -2.43 -7.22 -14.15
CA ILE A 297 -3.31 -6.58 -13.16
C ILE A 297 -4.20 -5.56 -13.88
N SER A 298 -5.49 -5.89 -14.02
CA SER A 298 -6.51 -5.02 -14.61
C SER A 298 -7.29 -4.30 -13.52
N ASN A 299 -7.45 -2.98 -13.62
CA ASN A 299 -8.40 -2.25 -12.79
C ASN A 299 -9.00 -1.02 -13.49
N GLY A 300 -10.26 -1.14 -13.90
CA GLY A 300 -10.94 -0.11 -14.69
C GLY A 300 -10.53 -0.10 -16.17
N CYS A 301 -10.14 -1.25 -16.72
CA CYS A 301 -9.97 -1.42 -18.16
C CYS A 301 -11.33 -1.35 -18.88
N PRO A 302 -11.49 -0.56 -19.96
CA PRO A 302 -12.76 -0.43 -20.67
C PRO A 302 -13.05 -1.61 -21.62
N PHE A 303 -12.05 -2.46 -21.89
CA PHE A 303 -12.14 -3.52 -22.89
C PHE A 303 -12.18 -4.91 -22.23
N ILE A 304 -13.00 -5.79 -22.81
CA ILE A 304 -12.97 -7.21 -22.48
C ILE A 304 -11.74 -7.82 -23.17
N LEU A 305 -10.87 -8.44 -22.38
CA LEU A 305 -9.65 -9.08 -22.85
C LEU A 305 -9.95 -10.55 -23.20
N PRO A 306 -9.48 -11.06 -24.36
CA PRO A 306 -9.59 -12.48 -24.71
C PRO A 306 -8.49 -13.27 -23.97
N VAL A 307 -8.67 -13.51 -22.67
CA VAL A 307 -7.68 -14.09 -21.75
C VAL A 307 -7.15 -15.43 -22.26
N SER A 308 -8.02 -16.31 -22.77
CA SER A 308 -7.61 -17.61 -23.32
C SER A 308 -6.59 -17.50 -24.45
N SER A 309 -6.70 -16.46 -25.29
CA SER A 309 -5.80 -16.21 -26.41
C SER A 309 -4.49 -15.49 -26.01
N LEU A 310 -4.49 -14.79 -24.87
CA LEU A 310 -3.35 -13.99 -24.41
C LEU A 310 -2.47 -14.72 -23.41
N LYS A 311 -3.08 -15.56 -22.58
CA LYS A 311 -2.45 -16.13 -21.39
C LYS A 311 -1.46 -17.23 -21.77
N LYS A 312 -0.19 -17.01 -21.46
CA LYS A 312 0.88 -18.01 -21.56
C LYS A 312 0.89 -18.91 -20.30
N PRO A 313 1.55 -20.10 -20.35
CA PRO A 313 1.71 -20.95 -19.18
C PRO A 313 2.26 -20.18 -17.97
N ASN A 314 1.74 -20.48 -16.79
CA ASN A 314 2.11 -19.87 -15.50
C ASN A 314 1.80 -18.38 -15.32
N GLN A 315 1.24 -17.70 -16.33
CA GLN A 315 0.78 -16.32 -16.15
C GLN A 315 -0.52 -16.26 -15.35
N LYS A 316 -0.65 -15.24 -14.49
CA LYS A 316 -1.90 -14.90 -13.80
C LYS A 316 -2.52 -13.66 -14.44
N PHE A 317 -3.83 -13.68 -14.64
CA PHE A 317 -4.59 -12.52 -15.08
C PHE A 317 -5.61 -12.24 -14.00
N ILE A 318 -5.54 -11.06 -13.40
CA ILE A 318 -6.45 -10.66 -12.34
C ILE A 318 -7.13 -9.35 -12.69
N ASN A 319 -8.38 -9.21 -12.23
CA ASN A 319 -9.11 -7.97 -12.30
C ASN A 319 -9.60 -7.56 -10.92
N ILE A 320 -9.56 -6.26 -10.67
CA ILE A 320 -10.05 -5.64 -9.45
C ILE A 320 -11.35 -4.92 -9.81
N HIS A 321 -12.43 -5.30 -9.15
CA HIS A 321 -13.78 -4.87 -9.47
C HIS A 321 -14.45 -4.21 -8.26
N PRO A 322 -15.09 -3.03 -8.39
CA PRO A 322 -15.67 -2.30 -7.26
C PRO A 322 -17.07 -2.82 -6.90
N SER A 323 -17.16 -4.13 -6.66
CA SER A 323 -18.31 -4.78 -6.03
C SER A 323 -17.87 -6.01 -5.24
N LEU A 324 -18.80 -6.56 -4.45
CA LEU A 324 -18.65 -7.87 -3.83
C LEU A 324 -19.18 -8.95 -4.77
N LEU A 325 -18.30 -9.46 -5.64
CA LEU A 325 -18.65 -10.47 -6.65
C LEU A 325 -19.22 -11.75 -6.01
N PRO A 326 -20.10 -12.49 -6.72
CA PRO A 326 -20.61 -12.24 -8.09
C PRO A 326 -21.76 -11.22 -8.14
N SER A 327 -22.07 -10.53 -7.03
CA SER A 327 -23.07 -9.47 -7.04
C SER A 327 -22.55 -8.22 -7.75
N LEU A 328 -23.39 -7.62 -8.59
CA LEU A 328 -23.13 -6.37 -9.32
C LEU A 328 -21.89 -6.43 -10.23
N ARG A 329 -21.87 -7.38 -11.16
CA ARG A 329 -20.94 -7.34 -12.31
C ARG A 329 -21.25 -6.18 -13.25
N GLY A 330 -20.33 -5.87 -14.15
CA GLY A 330 -20.54 -4.89 -15.22
C GLY A 330 -20.09 -3.48 -14.88
N LYS A 331 -20.50 -2.48 -15.67
CA LYS A 331 -19.80 -1.18 -15.72
C LYS A 331 -20.08 -0.23 -14.55
N HIS A 332 -21.20 -0.35 -13.87
CA HIS A 332 -21.67 0.66 -12.90
C HIS A 332 -22.04 0.11 -11.51
N PRO A 333 -21.23 -0.79 -10.92
CA PRO A 333 -21.60 -1.51 -9.71
C PRO A 333 -21.84 -0.59 -8.50
N ILE A 334 -21.07 0.49 -8.38
CA ILE A 334 -21.17 1.46 -7.28
C ILE A 334 -22.57 2.10 -7.23
N ASN A 335 -23.10 2.53 -8.39
CA ASN A 335 -24.47 3.01 -8.51
C ASN A 335 -25.47 1.90 -8.16
N GLY A 336 -25.23 0.69 -8.67
CA GLY A 336 -26.08 -0.48 -8.43
C GLY A 336 -26.19 -0.86 -6.96
N ALA A 337 -25.13 -0.66 -6.17
CA ALA A 337 -25.14 -0.92 -4.73
C ALA A 337 -26.20 -0.07 -4.00
N ILE A 338 -26.25 1.22 -4.32
CA ILE A 338 -27.28 2.14 -3.78
C ILE A 338 -28.66 1.80 -4.37
N LEU A 339 -28.75 1.66 -5.69
CA LEU A 339 -30.01 1.47 -6.42
C LEU A 339 -30.77 0.22 -5.95
N PHE A 340 -30.06 -0.89 -5.78
CA PHE A 340 -30.65 -2.17 -5.39
C PHE A 340 -30.49 -2.47 -3.90
N ASN A 341 -29.93 -1.55 -3.11
CA ASN A 341 -29.65 -1.72 -1.69
C ASN A 341 -28.85 -3.01 -1.42
N LYS A 342 -27.81 -3.20 -2.21
CA LYS A 342 -26.85 -4.29 -2.09
C LYS A 342 -25.61 -3.79 -1.38
N LYS A 343 -24.85 -4.69 -0.75
CA LYS A 343 -23.58 -4.33 -0.13
C LYS A 343 -22.60 -3.77 -1.16
N ALA A 344 -21.85 -2.74 -0.76
CA ALA A 344 -20.76 -2.19 -1.53
C ALA A 344 -19.42 -2.78 -1.07
N GLY A 345 -18.40 -2.65 -1.89
CA GLY A 345 -17.09 -3.22 -1.63
C GLY A 345 -16.27 -3.34 -2.89
N ALA A 346 -15.18 -4.08 -2.80
CA ALA A 346 -14.35 -4.45 -3.93
C ALA A 346 -13.98 -5.94 -3.85
N SER A 347 -13.72 -6.54 -5.01
CA SER A 347 -13.25 -7.91 -5.15
C SER A 347 -12.05 -7.95 -6.09
N VAL A 348 -11.05 -8.76 -5.76
CA VAL A 348 -10.05 -9.20 -6.73
C VAL A 348 -10.46 -10.58 -7.20
N HIS A 349 -10.43 -10.81 -8.51
CA HIS A 349 -10.76 -12.12 -9.07
C HIS A 349 -9.85 -12.47 -10.24
N MET A 350 -9.69 -13.77 -10.51
CA MET A 350 -9.05 -14.27 -11.71
C MET A 350 -9.87 -13.87 -12.93
N MET A 351 -9.21 -13.45 -14.00
CA MET A 351 -9.87 -13.18 -15.26
C MET A 351 -10.02 -14.46 -16.07
N ASN A 352 -11.14 -14.56 -16.77
CA ASN A 352 -11.39 -15.50 -17.87
C ASN A 352 -11.99 -14.70 -19.05
N ASP A 353 -12.43 -15.38 -20.10
CA ASP A 353 -13.04 -14.69 -21.27
C ASP A 353 -14.41 -14.10 -20.95
N GLU A 354 -14.99 -14.46 -19.81
CA GLU A 354 -16.27 -13.93 -19.34
C GLU A 354 -16.07 -12.72 -18.42
N VAL A 355 -17.07 -11.83 -18.42
CA VAL A 355 -17.01 -10.59 -17.62
C VAL A 355 -17.28 -10.90 -16.15
N ASP A 356 -16.30 -10.59 -15.29
CA ASP A 356 -16.39 -10.63 -13.83
C ASP A 356 -16.88 -11.98 -13.25
N LYS A 357 -16.48 -13.11 -13.86
CA LYS A 357 -16.94 -14.46 -13.50
C LYS A 357 -15.87 -15.41 -12.94
N GLY A 358 -14.59 -15.04 -12.99
CA GLY A 358 -13.55 -15.93 -12.51
C GLY A 358 -13.49 -16.01 -10.98
N GLU A 359 -12.63 -16.91 -10.50
CA GLU A 359 -12.44 -17.21 -9.09
C GLU A 359 -12.10 -15.94 -8.29
N ILE A 360 -12.84 -15.68 -7.22
CA ILE A 360 -12.59 -14.55 -6.33
C ILE A 360 -11.37 -14.88 -5.46
N LEU A 361 -10.45 -13.93 -5.31
CA LEU A 361 -9.21 -14.09 -4.55
C LEU A 361 -9.30 -13.39 -3.19
N SER A 362 -9.88 -12.18 -3.16
CA SER A 362 -10.06 -11.37 -1.95
C SER A 362 -11.25 -10.44 -2.10
N GLN A 363 -11.78 -9.97 -0.96
CA GLN A 363 -12.88 -9.00 -0.92
C GLN A 363 -12.73 -8.04 0.26
N VAL A 364 -13.22 -6.80 0.07
CA VAL A 364 -13.33 -5.78 1.10
C VAL A 364 -14.74 -5.20 1.05
N GLU A 365 -15.46 -5.22 2.18
CA GLU A 365 -16.82 -4.68 2.28
C GLU A 365 -16.79 -3.21 2.74
N ILE A 366 -17.64 -2.38 2.14
CA ILE A 366 -17.87 -0.98 2.53
C ILE A 366 -19.27 -0.86 3.16
N PRO A 367 -19.38 -0.42 4.42
CA PRO A 367 -20.67 -0.13 5.04
C PRO A 367 -21.38 1.06 4.35
N LEU A 368 -22.55 0.84 3.76
CA LEU A 368 -23.26 1.85 2.96
C LEU A 368 -24.03 2.94 3.75
N LYS A 369 -23.94 2.94 5.08
CA LYS A 369 -24.79 3.79 5.91
C LYS A 369 -24.40 5.26 5.76
N ASN A 370 -25.36 6.11 5.37
CA ASN A 370 -25.22 7.56 5.26
C ASN A 370 -24.12 8.05 4.30
N LEU A 371 -23.85 7.31 3.22
CA LEU A 371 -22.86 7.70 2.22
C LEU A 371 -23.52 8.33 0.99
N SER A 372 -22.98 9.47 0.54
CA SER A 372 -23.28 10.00 -0.79
C SER A 372 -22.60 9.16 -1.87
N LEU A 373 -23.13 9.20 -3.11
CA LEU A 373 -22.51 8.50 -4.23
C LEU A 373 -21.05 8.96 -4.47
N ALA A 374 -20.79 10.26 -4.36
CA ALA A 374 -19.46 10.83 -4.54
C ALA A 374 -18.45 10.26 -3.52
N LEU A 375 -18.83 10.20 -2.24
CA LEU A 375 -17.99 9.62 -1.20
C LEU A 375 -17.83 8.11 -1.41
N LEU A 376 -18.89 7.41 -1.80
CA LEU A 376 -18.81 5.98 -2.08
C LEU A 376 -17.85 5.65 -3.22
N TYR A 377 -17.78 6.46 -4.28
CA TYR A 377 -16.76 6.30 -5.32
C TYR A 377 -15.33 6.39 -4.74
N LYS A 378 -15.06 7.39 -3.90
CA LYS A 378 -13.74 7.57 -3.27
C LYS A 378 -13.39 6.41 -2.34
N LEU A 379 -14.36 5.93 -1.55
CA LEU A 379 -14.16 4.76 -0.69
C LEU A 379 -13.98 3.48 -1.49
N SER A 380 -14.65 3.34 -2.64
CA SER A 380 -14.51 2.18 -3.52
C SER A 380 -13.09 2.06 -4.06
N PHE A 381 -12.45 3.16 -4.46
CA PHE A 381 -11.06 3.14 -4.93
C PHE A 381 -10.08 2.68 -3.83
N LYS A 382 -10.31 3.11 -2.58
CA LYS A 382 -9.55 2.63 -1.42
C LYS A 382 -9.79 1.14 -1.14
N ALA A 383 -11.04 0.68 -1.24
CA ALA A 383 -11.37 -0.72 -1.08
C ALA A 383 -10.75 -1.60 -2.18
N GLU A 384 -10.67 -1.11 -3.43
CA GLU A 384 -9.97 -1.78 -4.54
C GLU A 384 -8.48 -2.00 -4.19
N ALA A 385 -7.78 -0.97 -3.70
CA ALA A 385 -6.39 -1.06 -3.24
C ALA A 385 -6.22 -2.03 -2.04
N MET A 386 -7.10 -1.94 -1.04
CA MET A 386 -7.07 -2.87 0.10
C MET A 386 -7.31 -4.32 -0.32
N ALA A 387 -8.27 -4.56 -1.22
CA ALA A 387 -8.55 -5.91 -1.73
C ALA A 387 -7.34 -6.45 -2.50
N PHE A 388 -6.70 -5.62 -3.33
CA PHE A 388 -5.46 -5.96 -4.01
C PHE A 388 -4.34 -6.35 -3.03
N LYS A 389 -4.10 -5.53 -2.00
CA LYS A 389 -3.11 -5.82 -0.95
C LYS A 389 -3.34 -7.18 -0.29
N ILE A 390 -4.59 -7.50 0.05
CA ILE A 390 -4.96 -8.81 0.63
C ILE A 390 -4.68 -9.95 -0.37
N ALA A 391 -5.02 -9.77 -1.64
CA ALA A 391 -4.76 -10.80 -2.66
C ALA A 391 -3.26 -11.02 -2.84
N LEU A 392 -2.47 -9.93 -2.87
CA LEU A 392 -1.02 -9.98 -2.98
C LEU A 392 -0.37 -10.70 -1.81
N GLN A 393 -0.77 -10.40 -0.57
CA GLN A 393 -0.28 -11.05 0.65
C GLN A 393 -0.54 -12.56 0.66
N ASN A 394 -1.60 -13.01 -0.02
CA ASN A 394 -1.94 -14.43 -0.18
C ASN A 394 -1.43 -15.02 -1.50
N ASP A 395 -0.44 -14.41 -2.15
CA ASP A 395 0.14 -14.89 -3.41
C ASP A 395 -0.92 -15.10 -4.53
N PHE A 396 -1.98 -14.27 -4.53
CA PHE A 396 -3.11 -14.39 -5.44
C PHE A 396 -3.76 -15.79 -5.39
N LYS A 397 -3.86 -16.38 -4.20
CA LYS A 397 -4.63 -17.60 -3.92
C LYS A 397 -5.93 -17.22 -3.22
N ALA A 398 -7.01 -17.91 -3.56
CA ALA A 398 -8.29 -17.73 -2.88
C ALA A 398 -8.16 -18.04 -1.38
N THR A 399 -8.83 -17.24 -0.56
CA THR A 399 -8.87 -17.43 0.89
C THR A 399 -10.18 -18.04 1.33
N ASN A 400 -10.18 -18.81 2.42
CA ASN A 400 -11.40 -19.41 2.98
C ASN A 400 -12.42 -18.38 3.53
N LYS A 401 -12.11 -17.08 3.50
CA LYS A 401 -12.94 -15.98 4.04
C LYS A 401 -13.82 -15.31 2.98
N ILE A 402 -13.81 -15.79 1.74
CA ILE A 402 -14.62 -15.22 0.65
C ILE A 402 -16.11 -15.48 0.91
N LYS A 403 -16.92 -14.43 0.79
CA LYS A 403 -18.38 -14.53 0.88
C LYS A 403 -18.98 -14.53 -0.52
N ILE A 404 -19.75 -15.56 -0.84
CA ILE A 404 -20.44 -15.63 -2.13
C ILE A 404 -21.80 -14.93 -2.02
N TYR A 405 -21.97 -13.88 -2.80
CA TYR A 405 -23.21 -13.10 -2.88
C TYR A 405 -24.10 -13.56 -4.03
N LYS A 406 -25.40 -13.21 -4.00
CA LYS A 406 -26.30 -13.49 -5.11
C LYS A 406 -25.87 -12.74 -6.37
N GLU A 407 -25.66 -13.50 -7.44
CA GLU A 407 -25.24 -13.00 -8.75
C GLU A 407 -26.17 -11.90 -9.28
N SER A 408 -25.58 -10.85 -9.86
CA SER A 408 -26.32 -9.86 -10.66
C SER A 408 -25.40 -9.10 -11.57
N TYR A 409 -25.96 -8.41 -12.56
CA TYR A 409 -25.24 -7.53 -13.47
C TYR A 409 -25.89 -6.15 -13.46
N TYR A 410 -25.08 -5.09 -13.56
CA TYR A 410 -25.62 -3.75 -13.70
C TYR A 410 -24.74 -2.81 -14.53
N SER A 411 -25.41 -2.15 -15.48
CA SER A 411 -24.89 -1.01 -16.23
C SER A 411 -26.01 0.02 -16.33
N ARG A 412 -25.70 1.29 -16.04
CA ARG A 412 -26.72 2.35 -16.05
C ARG A 412 -27.15 2.72 -17.47
N PRO A 413 -28.42 3.12 -17.69
CA PRO A 413 -28.85 3.73 -18.94
C PRO A 413 -28.27 5.16 -19.09
N LYS A 414 -28.42 5.75 -20.28
CA LYS A 414 -27.96 7.12 -20.57
C LYS A 414 -28.74 8.16 -19.76
N ASP A 415 -30.07 8.05 -19.80
CA ASP A 415 -30.98 8.95 -19.09
C ASP A 415 -31.57 8.26 -17.87
N ILE A 416 -31.47 8.93 -16.72
CA ILE A 416 -32.03 8.45 -15.46
C ILE A 416 -33.29 9.28 -15.17
N LYS A 417 -34.46 8.73 -15.46
CA LYS A 417 -35.74 9.39 -15.17
C LYS A 417 -36.54 8.63 -14.12
N ILE A 418 -37.20 9.36 -13.21
CA ILE A 418 -38.12 8.78 -12.22
C ILE A 418 -39.29 9.72 -11.92
N HIS A 419 -40.51 9.19 -11.90
CA HIS A 419 -41.69 9.96 -11.52
C HIS A 419 -41.70 10.24 -10.02
N ILE A 420 -42.05 11.48 -9.63
CA ILE A 420 -42.25 11.89 -8.22
C ILE A 420 -43.28 11.01 -7.51
N ASN A 421 -44.25 10.44 -8.24
CA ASN A 421 -45.28 9.53 -7.71
C ASN A 421 -44.74 8.13 -7.37
N SER A 422 -43.49 7.81 -7.71
CA SER A 422 -42.89 6.53 -7.38
C SER A 422 -42.88 6.28 -5.87
N ASN A 423 -42.82 5.01 -5.46
CA ASN A 423 -42.63 4.64 -4.07
C ASN A 423 -41.41 5.34 -3.46
N ASN A 424 -41.52 5.88 -2.23
CA ASN A 424 -40.46 6.68 -1.59
C ASN A 424 -39.12 5.94 -1.50
N LYS A 425 -39.12 4.63 -1.22
CA LYS A 425 -37.88 3.83 -1.18
C LYS A 425 -37.22 3.77 -2.56
N LYS A 426 -38.01 3.57 -3.62
CA LYS A 426 -37.52 3.56 -5.01
C LYS A 426 -37.00 4.94 -5.40
N LEU A 427 -37.76 5.99 -5.11
CA LEU A 427 -37.38 7.38 -5.36
C LEU A 427 -36.04 7.73 -4.70
N ILE A 428 -35.90 7.39 -3.41
CA ILE A 428 -34.68 7.63 -2.63
C ILE A 428 -33.48 6.90 -3.22
N ARG A 429 -33.62 5.61 -3.50
CA ARG A 429 -32.53 4.79 -4.05
C ARG A 429 -32.12 5.27 -5.44
N THR A 430 -33.07 5.58 -6.31
CA THR A 430 -32.76 6.04 -7.67
C THR A 430 -32.04 7.37 -7.64
N ILE A 431 -32.57 8.40 -6.96
CA ILE A 431 -31.93 9.72 -6.96
C ILE A 431 -30.53 9.66 -6.35
N ASN A 432 -30.38 9.01 -5.20
CA ASN A 432 -29.08 8.93 -4.53
C ASN A 432 -28.08 8.03 -5.28
N ALA A 433 -28.54 7.04 -6.05
CA ALA A 433 -27.66 6.21 -6.88
C ALA A 433 -27.05 6.96 -8.06
N PHE A 434 -27.52 8.18 -8.38
CA PHE A 434 -27.00 9.01 -9.48
C PHE A 434 -26.72 10.46 -9.05
N GLY A 435 -26.56 10.67 -7.74
CA GLY A 435 -26.42 11.97 -7.11
C GLY A 435 -25.09 12.70 -7.29
N ILE A 436 -24.58 12.80 -8.51
CA ILE A 436 -23.41 13.61 -8.87
C ILE A 436 -23.71 14.47 -10.10
N GLU A 437 -23.10 15.64 -10.18
CA GLU A 437 -23.43 16.70 -11.15
C GLU A 437 -23.43 16.24 -12.60
N ASN A 438 -22.41 15.47 -13.01
CA ASN A 438 -22.25 15.00 -14.38
C ASN A 438 -23.23 13.86 -14.78
N ILE A 439 -24.04 13.37 -13.84
CA ILE A 439 -25.05 12.34 -14.11
C ILE A 439 -26.43 12.94 -13.80
N ALA A 440 -26.70 13.16 -12.50
CA ALA A 440 -27.97 13.56 -11.90
C ALA A 440 -29.18 12.70 -12.32
N ALA A 441 -30.11 12.47 -11.40
CA ALA A 441 -31.40 11.90 -11.77
C ALA A 441 -32.35 13.02 -12.21
N THR A 442 -33.17 12.76 -13.21
CA THR A 442 -34.27 13.64 -13.60
C THR A 442 -35.55 13.17 -12.92
N ILE A 443 -36.15 14.02 -12.11
CA ILE A 443 -37.46 13.78 -11.53
C ILE A 443 -38.55 14.33 -12.45
N ILE A 444 -39.53 13.49 -12.78
CA ILE A 444 -40.70 13.85 -13.59
C ILE A 444 -41.85 14.21 -12.64
N THR A 445 -42.40 15.40 -12.83
CA THR A 445 -43.48 15.98 -12.01
C THR A 445 -44.60 16.47 -12.92
N LYS A 446 -45.75 16.86 -12.37
CA LYS A 446 -46.86 17.45 -13.16
C LYS A 446 -46.48 18.75 -13.88
N ILE A 447 -45.49 19.47 -13.35
CA ILE A 447 -45.13 20.83 -13.80
C ILE A 447 -43.82 20.86 -14.58
N GLY A 448 -43.20 19.71 -14.82
CA GLY A 448 -41.99 19.59 -15.62
C GLY A 448 -41.00 18.56 -15.10
N GLU A 449 -39.85 18.52 -15.76
CA GLU A 449 -38.71 17.66 -15.43
C GLU A 449 -37.60 18.48 -14.76
N PHE A 450 -37.03 17.96 -13.68
CA PHE A 450 -35.98 18.65 -12.92
C PHE A 450 -34.81 17.73 -12.60
N LYS A 451 -33.59 18.23 -12.69
CA LYS A 451 -32.39 17.47 -12.29
C LYS A 451 -32.14 17.61 -10.80
N VAL A 452 -31.99 16.46 -10.13
CA VAL A 452 -31.81 16.37 -8.68
C VAL A 452 -30.57 15.53 -8.34
N LEU A 453 -29.89 15.94 -7.28
CA LEU A 453 -28.64 15.36 -6.81
C LEU A 453 -28.83 14.51 -5.57
N GLU A 454 -29.81 14.81 -4.73
CA GLU A 454 -29.95 14.11 -3.46
C GLU A 454 -31.40 14.14 -3.01
N ILE A 455 -31.81 13.09 -2.33
CA ILE A 455 -33.07 13.06 -1.58
C ILE A 455 -32.86 12.41 -0.21
N LYS A 456 -33.41 13.03 0.83
CA LYS A 456 -33.35 12.53 2.20
C LYS A 456 -34.74 12.44 2.80
N LYS A 457 -34.94 11.42 3.63
CA LYS A 457 -36.08 11.38 4.54
C LYS A 457 -35.73 12.15 5.80
N ILE A 458 -36.50 13.18 6.12
CA ILE A 458 -36.31 13.98 7.33
C ILE A 458 -37.19 13.42 8.45
N LYS A 459 -36.56 13.06 9.58
CA LYS A 459 -37.25 12.62 10.79
C LYS A 459 -37.11 13.71 11.84
N ASN A 460 -38.18 14.47 12.07
CA ASN A 460 -38.18 15.55 13.05
C ASN A 460 -39.53 15.60 13.79
N LYS A 461 -39.51 15.78 15.12
CA LYS A 461 -40.72 15.81 15.96
C LYS A 461 -41.60 17.04 15.66
N PHE A 462 -41.01 18.19 15.37
CA PHE A 462 -41.74 19.41 15.00
C PHE A 462 -42.46 19.25 13.66
N LEU A 463 -41.76 18.74 12.64
CA LEU A 463 -42.38 18.46 11.33
C LEU A 463 -43.59 17.52 11.47
N LYS A 464 -43.49 16.47 12.30
CA LYS A 464 -44.63 15.58 12.57
C LYS A 464 -45.82 16.27 13.23
N LYS A 465 -45.60 17.28 14.08
CA LYS A 465 -46.69 18.03 14.72
C LYS A 465 -47.43 18.90 13.71
N ILE A 466 -46.71 19.48 12.75
CA ILE A 466 -47.31 20.36 11.74
C ILE A 466 -47.82 19.59 10.50
N SER A 467 -47.51 18.30 10.35
CA SER A 467 -47.91 17.50 9.18
C SER A 467 -49.40 17.53 8.85
N PRO A 468 -50.35 17.55 9.81
CA PRO A 468 -51.79 17.59 9.51
C PRO A 468 -52.23 18.86 8.76
N HIS A 469 -51.40 19.89 8.74
CA HIS A 469 -51.69 21.16 8.06
C HIS A 469 -51.23 21.21 6.59
N TYR A 470 -50.57 20.16 6.10
CA TYR A 470 -50.04 20.10 4.74
C TYR A 470 -50.68 18.98 3.93
N LYS A 471 -50.89 19.23 2.64
CA LYS A 471 -51.40 18.26 1.67
C LYS A 471 -50.27 17.38 1.13
N GLU A 472 -50.66 16.23 0.58
CA GLU A 472 -49.75 15.32 -0.13
C GLU A 472 -49.09 16.04 -1.32
N TYR A 473 -47.75 15.98 -1.42
CA TYR A 473 -46.91 16.74 -2.34
C TYR A 473 -46.80 18.25 -2.08
N GLU A 474 -47.35 18.78 -0.99
CA GLU A 474 -47.18 20.20 -0.68
C GLU A 474 -45.72 20.51 -0.30
N ILE A 475 -45.18 21.60 -0.86
CA ILE A 475 -43.87 22.12 -0.52
C ILE A 475 -44.00 22.91 0.78
N LEU A 476 -43.31 22.47 1.82
CA LEU A 476 -43.27 23.12 3.12
C LEU A 476 -42.33 24.32 3.11
N GLU A 477 -41.14 24.14 2.55
CA GLU A 477 -40.09 25.16 2.60
C GLU A 477 -39.13 25.02 1.43
N THR A 478 -38.51 26.14 1.04
CA THR A 478 -37.50 26.20 -0.01
C THR A 478 -36.29 27.02 0.44
N TYR A 479 -35.14 26.36 0.56
CA TYR A 479 -33.91 26.98 1.08
C TYR A 479 -32.70 26.49 0.29
N GLU A 480 -31.75 27.40 0.05
CA GLU A 480 -30.55 27.11 -0.75
C GLU A 480 -30.90 26.49 -2.13
N ASP A 481 -30.42 25.28 -2.39
CA ASP A 481 -30.69 24.43 -3.54
C ASP A 481 -31.65 23.27 -3.19
N LYS A 482 -32.46 23.42 -2.14
CA LYS A 482 -33.33 22.36 -1.60
C LYS A 482 -34.79 22.76 -1.48
N ILE A 483 -35.62 21.74 -1.49
CA ILE A 483 -37.03 21.84 -1.10
C ILE A 483 -37.34 20.77 -0.06
N LEU A 484 -38.22 21.10 0.88
CA LEU A 484 -38.82 20.18 1.82
C LEU A 484 -40.30 20.00 1.45
N PHE A 485 -40.77 18.77 1.31
CA PHE A 485 -42.16 18.49 0.94
C PHE A 485 -42.68 17.24 1.66
N LEU A 486 -44.01 17.12 1.73
CA LEU A 486 -44.70 15.97 2.32
C LEU A 486 -45.06 14.97 1.23
N LYS A 487 -44.78 13.68 1.45
CA LYS A 487 -45.24 12.59 0.57
C LYS A 487 -45.45 11.28 1.34
N ASN A 488 -46.65 10.72 1.30
CA ASN A 488 -47.10 9.51 1.99
C ASN A 488 -46.76 9.58 3.49
N ASP A 489 -47.13 10.67 4.17
CA ASP A 489 -46.80 10.94 5.58
C ASP A 489 -45.29 10.99 5.91
N GLU A 490 -44.43 11.12 4.90
CA GLU A 490 -42.99 11.26 5.06
C GLU A 490 -42.51 12.62 4.56
N PHE A 491 -41.69 13.29 5.37
CA PHE A 491 -40.99 14.50 4.95
C PHE A 491 -39.77 14.13 4.13
N LEU A 492 -39.71 14.66 2.91
CA LEU A 492 -38.62 14.44 1.97
C LEU A 492 -37.95 15.77 1.66
N GLU A 493 -36.62 15.80 1.78
CA GLU A 493 -35.78 16.91 1.36
C GLU A 493 -35.14 16.54 0.02
N LEU A 494 -35.33 17.36 -1.02
CA LEU A 494 -34.75 17.18 -2.34
C LEU A 494 -33.75 18.29 -2.63
N ARG A 495 -32.54 17.91 -3.07
CA ARG A 495 -31.51 18.84 -3.54
C ARG A 495 -31.46 18.87 -5.06
N PHE A 496 -31.63 20.05 -5.64
CA PHE A 496 -31.62 20.27 -7.08
C PHE A 496 -30.21 20.51 -7.60
N LEU A 497 -29.95 20.16 -8.86
CA LEU A 497 -28.71 20.50 -9.53
C LEU A 497 -28.63 22.02 -9.79
N ASN A 498 -29.74 22.64 -10.21
CA ASN A 498 -29.79 24.05 -10.55
C ASN A 498 -30.73 24.82 -9.62
N ARG A 499 -30.21 25.82 -8.90
CA ARG A 499 -31.03 26.69 -8.03
C ARG A 499 -32.17 27.41 -8.77
N LYS A 500 -31.99 27.73 -10.05
CA LYS A 500 -33.03 28.37 -10.88
C LYS A 500 -34.30 27.52 -11.03
N ASP A 501 -34.18 26.20 -10.89
CA ASP A 501 -35.34 25.30 -10.95
C ASP A 501 -36.25 25.48 -9.73
N ILE A 502 -35.70 25.88 -8.58
CA ILE A 502 -36.47 26.14 -7.36
C ILE A 502 -37.33 27.39 -7.51
N SER A 503 -36.83 28.43 -8.19
CA SER A 503 -37.62 29.64 -8.45
C SER A 503 -38.89 29.36 -9.26
N LYS A 504 -38.86 28.36 -10.15
CA LYS A 504 -40.06 27.89 -10.89
C LYS A 504 -41.05 27.15 -10.00
N LEU A 505 -40.58 26.59 -8.88
CA LEU A 505 -41.39 25.88 -7.89
C LEU A 505 -41.94 26.83 -6.82
N LYS A 506 -41.20 27.88 -6.43
CA LYS A 506 -41.59 28.87 -5.41
C LYS A 506 -42.82 29.70 -5.80
N SER A 507 -43.06 29.95 -7.08
CA SER A 507 -44.16 30.82 -7.55
C SER A 507 -45.56 30.18 -7.44
N LYS A 508 -45.64 28.98 -6.88
CA LYS A 508 -46.74 28.05 -7.03
C LYS A 508 -46.82 27.22 -5.74
N MET A 509 -47.78 27.48 -4.85
CA MET A 509 -48.20 26.56 -3.77
C MET A 509 -48.81 25.27 -4.39
N ILE A 510 -48.04 24.58 -5.23
CA ILE A 510 -48.54 23.58 -6.16
C ILE A 510 -48.17 22.20 -5.68
N LEU A 511 -49.20 21.36 -5.67
CA LEU A 511 -49.11 19.92 -5.69
C LEU A 511 -48.42 19.50 -7.00
N TRP A 512 -47.10 19.36 -6.95
CA TRP A 512 -46.28 18.92 -8.08
C TRP A 512 -46.37 17.39 -8.34
N GLY A 513 -47.05 16.66 -7.45
CA GLY A 513 -47.45 15.26 -7.62
C GLY A 513 -48.96 15.06 -7.61
N GLY A 514 -49.39 13.91 -8.14
CA GLY A 514 -50.80 13.50 -8.30
C GLY A 514 -51.00 12.65 -9.57
N GLY A 515 -52.06 11.84 -9.62
CA GLY A 515 -52.43 11.07 -10.82
C GLY A 515 -52.73 11.99 -12.01
N TYR A 516 -52.43 11.52 -13.23
CA TYR A 516 -53.02 12.09 -14.44
C TYR A 516 -54.53 11.85 -14.43
#